data_AF-A0A8T3NIB2-F1
#
_entry.id   AF-A0A8T3NIB2-F1
#
_cell.length_a   1.000
_cell.length_b   1.000
_cell.length_c   1.000
_cell.angle_alpha   90.00
_cell.angle_beta   90.00
_cell.angle_gamma   90.00
#
_symmetry.space_group_name_H-M   'P 1'
#
loop_
_entity.id
_entity.type
_entity.pdbx_description
1 polymer ?
#
loop_
_entity_poly.entity_id
_entity_poly.type
_entity_poly.pdbx_seq_one_letter_code
_entity_poly.pdbx_strand_id
1 'polypeptide(L)' 'MARRWARAIYEAYPDAVGLWYGSSMDANAPSAALFERAEAALPGLPSFHRALADETLRSFLETCSEALGYRLIL' A
#
# COMPACT_ATOMS: atom_id res chain seq x y z
N MET A 1 3.55 -17.22 -4.34
CA MET A 1 4.68 -17.60 -3.46
C MET A 1 4.89 -16.63 -2.30
N ALA A 2 4.66 -15.32 -2.49
CA ALA A 2 4.79 -14.28 -1.45
C ALA A 2 4.23 -14.65 -0.07
N ARG A 3 2.99 -15.14 -0.04
CA ARG A 3 2.29 -15.50 1.21
C ARG A 3 3.02 -16.52 2.09
N ARG A 4 3.72 -17.49 1.49
CA ARG A 4 4.37 -18.58 2.25
C ARG A 4 5.55 -18.05 3.06
N TRP A 5 6.43 -17.28 2.44
CA TRP A 5 7.59 -16.72 3.14
C TRP A 5 7.15 -15.60 4.09
N ALA A 6 6.15 -14.80 3.74
CA ALA A 6 5.62 -13.76 4.63
C ALA A 6 5.11 -14.34 5.95
N ARG A 7 4.37 -15.45 5.88
CA ARG A 7 3.89 -16.17 7.08
C ARG A 7 5.03 -16.74 7.92
N ALA A 8 6.04 -17.31 7.28
CA ALA A 8 7.21 -17.84 7.99
C ALA A 8 7.97 -16.73 8.74
N ILE A 9 8.11 -15.54 8.15
CA ILE A 9 8.72 -14.37 8.82
C ILE A 9 7.85 -13.89 9.98
N TYR A 10 6.53 -13.79 9.76
CA TYR A 10 5.58 -13.39 10.81
C TYR A 10 5.65 -14.28 12.07
N GLU A 11 5.80 -15.60 11.86
CA GLU A 11 5.94 -16.60 12.93
C GLU A 11 7.32 -16.57 13.57
N ALA A 12 8.40 -16.38 12.79
CA ALA A 12 9.78 -16.38 13.28
C ALA A 12 10.19 -15.09 14.01
N TYR A 13 9.54 -13.95 13.70
CA TYR A 13 9.87 -12.64 14.27
C TYR A 13 8.62 -12.00 14.89
N PRO A 14 8.30 -12.31 16.16
CA PRO A 14 7.12 -11.79 16.86
C PRO A 14 7.06 -10.26 16.97
N ASP A 15 8.22 -9.59 17.01
CA ASP A 15 8.30 -8.13 17.16
C ASP A 15 8.27 -7.39 15.82
N ALA A 16 8.35 -8.10 14.69
CA ALA A 16 8.24 -7.48 13.38
C ALA A 16 6.80 -7.01 13.15
N VAL A 17 6.65 -5.73 12.79
CA VAL A 17 5.34 -5.12 12.47
C VAL A 17 5.00 -5.19 10.98
N GLY A 18 5.92 -5.65 10.13
CA GLY A 18 5.72 -5.74 8.70
C GLY A 18 6.97 -6.19 7.95
N LEU A 19 6.92 -6.04 6.63
CA LEU A 19 7.94 -6.46 5.69
C LEU A 19 8.30 -5.28 4.78
N TRP A 20 9.60 -5.04 4.62
CA TRP A 20 10.13 -4.15 3.60
C TRP A 20 10.63 -4.98 2.41
N TYR A 21 10.09 -4.75 1.23
CA TYR A 21 10.37 -5.57 0.06
C TYR A 21 10.34 -4.76 -1.24
N GLY A 22 10.95 -5.28 -2.30
CA GLY A 22 10.90 -4.65 -3.62
C GLY A 22 9.59 -4.92 -4.34
N SER A 23 8.96 -3.86 -4.87
CA SER A 23 7.74 -3.96 -5.68
C SER A 23 7.99 -4.69 -7.00
N SER A 24 7.15 -5.67 -7.32
CA SER A 24 7.18 -6.32 -8.63
C SER A 24 6.53 -5.47 -9.74
N MET A 25 5.77 -4.43 -9.36
CA MET A 25 5.03 -3.57 -10.28
C MET A 25 5.72 -2.25 -10.55
N ASP A 26 6.69 -1.88 -9.72
CA ASP A 26 7.35 -0.58 -9.73
C ASP A 26 8.87 -0.76 -9.74
N ALA A 27 9.38 -1.58 -10.67
CA ALA A 27 10.82 -1.78 -10.90
C ALA A 27 11.67 -2.03 -9.62
N ASN A 28 11.19 -2.87 -8.70
CA ASN A 28 11.84 -3.16 -7.41
C ASN A 28 11.97 -1.94 -6.47
N ALA A 29 11.17 -0.89 -6.69
CA ALA A 29 11.04 0.23 -5.78
C ALA A 29 10.58 -0.25 -4.40
N PRO A 30 10.96 0.46 -3.33
CA PRO A 30 10.67 -0.02 -1.98
C PRO A 30 9.17 0.00 -1.67
N SER A 31 8.69 -1.08 -1.06
CA SER A 31 7.31 -1.27 -0.64
C SER A 31 7.24 -1.87 0.76
N ALA A 32 6.17 -1.55 1.48
CA ALA A 32 5.91 -2.04 2.82
C ALA A 32 4.62 -2.87 2.85
N ALA A 33 4.69 -4.08 3.40
CA ALA A 33 3.51 -4.86 3.77
C ALA A 33 3.43 -4.93 5.29
N LEU A 34 2.40 -4.31 5.87
CA LEU A 34 2.22 -4.25 7.32
C LEU A 34 1.42 -5.46 7.82
N PHE A 35 1.83 -5.99 8.97
CA PHE A 35 1.03 -6.94 9.74
C PHE A 35 0.05 -6.19 10.64
N GLU A 36 -0.89 -6.91 11.26
CA GLU A 36 -1.84 -6.34 12.22
C GLU A 36 -1.14 -5.69 13.42
N ARG A 37 0.06 -6.15 13.77
CA ARG A 37 0.93 -5.56 14.81
C ARG A 37 1.30 -4.10 14.55
N ALA A 38 1.21 -3.62 13.31
CA ALA A 38 1.47 -2.23 12.94
C ALA A 38 0.30 -1.28 13.20
N GLU A 39 -0.80 -1.71 13.83
CA GLU A 39 -1.99 -0.89 14.08
C GLU A 39 -1.65 0.48 14.66
N ALA A 40 -0.77 0.53 15.66
CA ALA A 40 -0.36 1.78 16.31
C ALA A 40 0.42 2.76 15.39
N ALA A 41 0.93 2.28 14.25
CA ALA A 41 1.61 3.10 13.25
C ALA A 41 0.64 3.70 12.21
N LEU A 42 -0.61 3.23 12.15
CA LEU A 42 -1.62 3.74 11.24
C LEU A 42 -2.49 4.81 11.93
N PRO A 43 -2.89 5.88 11.21
CA PRO A 43 -3.85 6.83 11.75
C PRO A 43 -5.22 6.17 11.94
N GLY A 44 -5.91 6.48 13.03
CA GLY A 44 -7.23 5.91 13.33
C GLY A 44 -8.34 6.29 12.33
N LEU A 45 -8.09 7.30 11.49
CA LEU A 45 -8.96 7.70 10.39
C LEU A 45 -8.12 8.03 9.15
N PRO A 46 -8.64 7.80 7.93
CA PRO A 46 -7.97 8.23 6.71
C PRO A 46 -7.78 9.76 6.71
N SER A 47 -6.60 10.22 6.30
CA SER A 47 -6.34 11.64 6.08
C SER A 47 -7.13 12.23 4.90
N PHE A 48 -7.58 11.36 3.98
CA PHE A 48 -8.39 11.74 2.82
C PHE A 48 -9.47 10.69 2.55
N HIS A 49 -10.73 11.12 2.53
CA HIS A 49 -11.89 10.29 2.20
C HIS A 49 -12.94 11.14 1.48
N ARG A 50 -13.17 10.86 0.20
CA ARG A 50 -14.12 11.57 -0.67
C ARG A 50 -14.91 10.58 -1.50
N ALA A 51 -16.10 10.98 -1.96
CA ALA A 51 -16.89 10.17 -2.87
C ALA A 51 -16.18 10.00 -4.20
N LEU A 52 -16.36 8.87 -4.89
CA LEU A 52 -15.75 8.63 -6.21
C LEU A 52 -16.18 9.66 -7.27
N ALA A 53 -17.37 10.24 -7.11
CA ALA A 53 -17.89 11.30 -7.98
C ALA A 53 -17.33 12.70 -7.67
N ASP A 54 -16.57 12.87 -6.60
CA ASP A 54 -15.95 14.15 -6.22
C ASP A 54 -14.86 14.55 -7.23
N GLU A 55 -14.94 15.76 -7.77
CA GLU A 55 -14.01 16.25 -8.79
C GLU A 55 -12.56 16.37 -8.27
N THR A 56 -12.37 16.66 -6.98
CA THR A 56 -11.02 16.75 -6.40
C THR A 56 -10.34 15.38 -6.36
N LEU A 57 -11.11 14.33 -6.05
CA LEU A 57 -10.61 12.96 -6.12
C LEU A 57 -10.28 12.56 -7.56
N ARG A 58 -11.09 12.97 -8.55
CA ARG A 58 -10.80 12.72 -9.97
C ARG A 58 -9.46 13.29 -10.41
N SER A 59 -9.20 14.57 -10.15
CA SER A 59 -7.93 15.20 -10.53
C SER A 59 -6.72 14.56 -9.85
N PHE A 60 -6.89 14.10 -8.60
CA PHE A 60 -5.86 13.34 -7.90
C PHE A 60 -5.59 11.99 -8.58
N LEU A 61 -6.63 11.23 -8.94
CA LEU A 61 -6.49 9.94 -9.62
C LEU A 61 -5.85 10.08 -11.00
N GLU A 62 -6.18 11.13 -11.76
CA GLU A 62 -5.55 11.44 -13.05
C GLU A 62 -4.04 11.66 -12.87
N THR A 63 -3.64 12.52 -11.92
CA THR A 63 -2.24 12.78 -11.60
C THR A 63 -1.48 11.52 -11.19
N CYS A 64 -2.09 10.67 -10.34
CA CYS A 64 -1.49 9.41 -9.94
C CYS A 64 -1.35 8.43 -11.11
N SER A 65 -2.34 8.38 -11.99
CA SER A 65 -2.32 7.49 -13.16
C SER A 65 -1.19 7.84 -14.13
N GLU A 66 -0.96 9.14 -14.35
CA GLU A 66 0.17 9.63 -15.15
C GLU A 66 1.50 9.29 -14.50
N ALA A 67 1.66 9.56 -13.20
CA ALA A 67 2.89 9.28 -12.47
C ALA A 67 3.25 7.79 -12.45
N LEU A 68 2.25 6.91 -12.38
CA LEU A 68 2.45 5.46 -12.34
C LEU A 68 2.45 4.81 -13.74
N GLY A 69 2.14 5.56 -14.80
CA GLY A 69 2.04 5.04 -16.17
C GLY A 69 0.84 4.11 -16.43
N TYR A 70 -0.25 4.27 -15.67
CA TYR A 70 -1.48 3.48 -15.82
C TYR A 70 -2.57 4.26 -16.54
N ARG A 71 -3.43 3.53 -17.26
CA ARG A 71 -4.67 4.09 -17.79
C ARG A 71 -5.74 4.11 -16.70
N LEU A 72 -6.23 5.29 -16.35
CA LEU A 72 -7.40 5.43 -15.48
C LEU A 72 -8.67 4.95 -16.19
N ILE A 73 -9.48 4.13 -15.50
CA ILE A 73 -10.79 3.66 -15.95
C ILE A 73 -11.80 4.06 -14.86
N LEU A 74 -12.87 4.75 -15.27
CA LEU A 74 -13.90 5.30 -14.39
C LEU A 74 -15.28 4.82 -14.80
#